data_AF-A0A497G105-F1
#
_entry.id   AF-A0A497G105-F1
#
_cell.length_a   1.000
_cell.length_b   1.000
_cell.length_c   1.000
_cell.angle_alpha   90.00
_cell.angle_beta   90.00
_cell.angle_gamma   90.00
#
_symmetry.space_group_name_H-M   'P 1'
#
loop_
_entity.id
_entity.type
_entity.pdbx_description
1 polymer ?
#
loop_
_entity_poly.entity_id
_entity_poly.type
_entity_poly.pdbx_seq_one_letter_code
_entity_poly.pdbx_strand_id
1 'polypeptide(L)'
;MVVEILIILLLQLLFYFSPVIVFEKHFFLWLVPPVIAGVVTSSAKRGLAASLIATICYILITGSIEGLKRLNSIIGGLVFGFIFGFPILLVMNIVPLLIAYGLKKIFIKIFSK
;
A
#
# COMPACT_ATOMS: atom_id res chain seq x y z
N MET A 1 3.13 -6.74 12.52
CA MET A 1 2.27 -6.90 11.34
C MET A 1 1.20 -5.83 11.36
N VAL A 2 0.47 -5.64 12.47
CA VAL A 2 -0.53 -4.58 12.62
C VAL A 2 0.04 -3.19 12.33
N VAL A 3 1.22 -2.85 12.87
CA VAL A 3 1.88 -1.56 12.62
C VAL A 3 2.14 -1.35 11.13
N GLU A 4 2.70 -2.36 10.45
CA GLU A 4 3.00 -2.34 9.02
C GLU A 4 1.71 -2.18 8.18
N ILE A 5 0.63 -2.87 8.57
CA ILE A 5 -0.70 -2.72 7.94
C ILE A 5 -1.19 -1.28 8.11
N LEU A 6 -1.14 -0.74 9.33
CA LEU A 6 -1.61 0.61 9.63
C LEU A 6 -0.80 1.67 8.87
N ILE A 7 0.52 1.53 8.79
CA ILE A 7 1.38 2.45 8.03
C ILE A 7 0.96 2.48 6.56
N ILE A 8 0.83 1.30 5.93
CA ILE A 8 0.48 1.22 4.51
C ILE A 8 -0.94 1.77 4.30
N LEU A 9 -1.92 1.22 5.02
CA LEU A 9 -3.33 1.53 4.82
C LEU A 9 -3.66 2.98 5.16
N LEU A 10 -3.26 3.48 6.33
CA LEU A 10 -3.66 4.82 6.78
C LEU A 10 -3.02 5.91 5.91
N LEU A 11 -1.75 5.78 5.55
CA LEU A 11 -1.11 6.77 4.68
C LEU A 11 -1.69 6.74 3.27
N GLN A 12 -1.98 5.56 2.72
CA GLN A 12 -2.64 5.44 1.41
C GLN A 12 -4.05 6.03 1.42
N LEU A 13 -4.84 5.80 2.48
CA LEU A 13 -6.16 6.43 2.62
C LEU A 13 -6.03 7.95 2.82
N LEU A 14 -5.04 8.42 3.56
CA LEU A 14 -4.78 9.84 3.72
C LEU A 14 -4.47 10.52 2.38
N PHE A 15 -3.69 9.85 1.52
CA PHE A 15 -3.43 10.33 0.16
C PHE A 15 -4.69 10.28 -0.72
N TYR A 16 -5.48 9.20 -0.65
CA TYR A 16 -6.74 9.08 -1.39
C TYR A 16 -7.73 10.20 -1.06
N PHE A 17 -7.87 10.58 0.22
CA PHE A 17 -8.78 11.63 0.65
C PHE A 17 -8.20 13.05 0.54
N SER A 18 -6.93 13.20 0.18
CA SER A 18 -6.31 14.52 0.05
C SER A 18 -6.72 15.18 -1.27
N PRO A 19 -7.34 16.37 -1.26
CA PRO A 19 -7.76 17.05 -2.48
C PRO A 19 -6.58 17.55 -3.34
N VAL A 20 -5.38 17.66 -2.74
CA VAL A 20 -4.16 18.12 -3.42
C VAL A 20 -3.44 16.95 -4.10
N ILE A 21 -3.58 15.73 -3.58
CA ILE A 21 -2.83 14.56 -4.03
C ILE A 21 -3.66 13.80 -5.06
N VAL A 22 -3.41 14.11 -6.32
CA VAL A 22 -3.98 13.39 -7.47
C VAL A 22 -3.05 12.26 -7.89
N PHE A 23 -3.56 11.03 -8.02
CA PHE A 23 -2.77 9.83 -8.33
C PHE A 23 -1.95 10.02 -9.62
N GLU A 24 -2.55 10.54 -10.68
CA GLU A 24 -1.89 10.72 -11.98
C GLU A 24 -0.67 11.65 -11.91
N LYS A 25 -0.68 12.64 -11.01
CA LYS A 25 0.39 13.64 -10.86
C LYS A 25 1.40 13.28 -9.77
N HIS A 26 0.97 12.52 -8.77
CA HIS A 26 1.75 12.25 -7.56
C HIS A 26 1.89 10.75 -7.28
N PHE A 27 1.90 9.92 -8.32
CA PHE A 27 1.96 8.47 -8.19
C PHE A 27 3.15 8.01 -7.33
N PHE A 28 4.28 8.72 -7.37
CA PHE A 28 5.47 8.40 -6.58
C PHE A 28 5.23 8.49 -5.07
N LEU A 29 4.28 9.32 -4.61
CA LEU A 29 3.92 9.40 -3.18
C LEU A 29 3.30 8.10 -2.67
N TRP A 30 2.66 7.33 -3.55
CA TRP A 30 2.07 6.03 -3.19
C TRP A 30 3.11 4.95 -2.86
N LEU A 31 4.38 5.19 -3.18
CA LEU A 31 5.49 4.32 -2.82
C LEU A 31 6.02 4.61 -1.41
N VAL A 32 5.71 5.78 -0.83
CA VAL A 32 6.19 6.17 0.50
C VAL A 32 5.69 5.24 1.60
N PRO A 33 4.38 4.90 1.69
CA PRO A 33 3.87 4.02 2.73
C PRO A 33 4.56 2.64 2.78
N PRO A 34 4.69 1.89 1.65
CA PRO A 34 5.38 0.61 1.68
C PRO A 34 6.88 0.73 1.97
N VAL A 35 7.54 1.83 1.57
CA VAL A 35 8.95 2.08 1.94
C VAL A 35 9.09 2.22 3.46
N ILE A 36 8.26 3.05 4.10
CA ILE A 36 8.27 3.22 5.56
C ILE A 36 8.02 1.86 6.24
N ALA A 37 7.01 1.11 5.77
CA ALA A 37 6.71 -0.22 6.29
C ALA A 37 7.90 -1.19 6.15
N GLY A 38 8.64 -1.13 5.03
CA GLY A 38 9.85 -1.92 4.80
C GLY A 38 11.02 -1.56 5.72
N VAL A 39 11.15 -0.28 6.09
CA VAL A 39 12.16 0.15 7.08
C VAL A 39 11.78 -0.31 8.49
N VAL A 40 10.50 -0.27 8.88
CA VAL A 40 10.11 -0.67 10.25
C VAL A 40 9.95 -2.17 10.42
N THR A 41 9.64 -2.92 9.36
CA THR A 41 9.34 -4.36 9.49
C THR A 41 10.52 -5.15 10.06
N SER A 42 10.20 -6.13 10.92
CA SER A 42 11.18 -7.03 11.51
C SER A 42 11.55 -8.20 10.59
N SER A 43 10.67 -8.57 9.65
CA SER A 43 10.93 -9.62 8.66
C SER A 43 10.21 -9.38 7.33
N ALA A 44 10.81 -9.87 6.24
CA ALA A 44 10.21 -9.78 4.90
C ALA A 44 8.83 -10.45 4.84
N LYS A 45 8.68 -11.65 5.44
CA LYS A 45 7.40 -12.38 5.46
C LYS A 45 6.27 -11.56 6.12
N ARG A 46 6.57 -10.89 7.24
CA ARG A 46 5.59 -10.01 7.92
C ARG A 46 5.23 -8.80 7.07
N GLY A 47 6.21 -8.20 6.41
CA GLY A 47 5.98 -7.06 5.51
C GLY A 47 5.12 -7.45 4.31
N LEU A 48 5.39 -8.60 3.69
CA LEU A 48 4.58 -9.13 2.57
C LEU A 48 3.13 -9.39 2.98
N ALA A 49 2.92 -10.05 4.13
CA ALA A 49 1.57 -10.29 4.65
C ALA A 49 0.85 -8.97 4.95
N ALA A 50 1.56 -7.99 5.52
CA ALA A 50 1.01 -6.66 5.77
C ALA A 50 0.62 -5.93 4.48
N SER A 51 1.48 -5.94 3.45
CA SER A 51 1.17 -5.38 2.14
C SER A 51 -0.06 -6.01 1.50
N LEU A 52 -0.20 -7.34 1.59
CA LEU A 52 -1.37 -8.05 1.09
C LEU A 52 -2.66 -7.58 1.80
N ILE A 53 -2.67 -7.63 3.12
CA ILE A 53 -3.85 -7.25 3.93
C ILE A 53 -4.21 -5.79 3.70
N ALA A 54 -3.23 -4.89 3.74
CA ALA A 54 -3.46 -3.46 3.51
C ALA A 54 -4.03 -3.20 2.11
N THR A 55 -3.54 -3.90 1.08
CA THR A 55 -4.06 -3.80 -0.29
C THR A 55 -5.52 -4.24 -0.36
N ILE A 56 -5.87 -5.37 0.27
CA ILE A 56 -7.27 -5.85 0.32
C ILE A 56 -8.15 -4.80 1.00
N CYS A 57 -7.76 -4.31 2.19
CA CYS A 57 -8.52 -3.31 2.92
C CYS A 57 -8.68 -2.01 2.15
N TYR A 58 -7.62 -1.55 1.48
CA TYR A 58 -7.66 -0.34 0.67
C TYR A 58 -8.67 -0.49 -0.49
N ILE A 59 -8.66 -1.62 -1.20
CA ILE A 59 -9.60 -1.89 -2.30
C ILE A 59 -11.03 -2.02 -1.79
N LEU A 60 -11.25 -2.65 -0.63
CA LEU A 60 -12.58 -2.72 -0.02
C LEU A 60 -13.15 -1.32 0.26
N ILE A 61 -12.31 -0.39 0.74
CA ILE A 61 -12.74 0.98 1.05
C ILE A 61 -12.90 1.80 -0.23
N THR A 62 -11.83 1.95 -1.00
CA THR A 62 -11.82 2.85 -2.17
C THR A 62 -12.64 2.32 -3.33
N GLY A 63 -12.66 1.01 -3.55
CA GLY A 63 -13.53 0.36 -4.53
C GLY A 63 -15.01 0.57 -4.21
N SER A 64 -15.40 0.49 -2.93
CA SER A 64 -16.78 0.79 -2.53
C SER A 64 -17.16 2.25 -2.78
N ILE A 65 -16.27 3.18 -2.44
CA ILE A 65 -16.49 4.62 -2.62
C ILE A 65 -16.59 4.97 -4.11
N GLU A 66 -15.63 4.54 -4.93
CA GLU A 66 -15.64 4.82 -6.37
C GLU A 66 -16.81 4.09 -7.07
N GLY A 67 -17.16 2.89 -6.62
CA GLY A 67 -18.31 2.14 -7.12
C GLY A 67 -19.63 2.88 -6.91
N LEU A 68 -19.85 3.43 -5.72
CA LEU A 68 -21.01 4.28 -5.44
C LEU A 68 -20.99 5.55 -6.30
N LYS A 69 -19.84 6.24 -6.40
CA LYS A 69 -19.72 7.51 -7.12
C LYS A 69 -19.91 7.37 -8.64
N ARG A 70 -19.35 6.33 -9.26
CA ARG A 70 -19.25 6.21 -10.73
C ARG A 70 -20.20 5.18 -11.33
N LEU A 71 -20.48 4.10 -10.60
CA LEU A 71 -21.25 2.96 -11.12
C LEU A 71 -22.61 2.82 -10.41
N ASN A 72 -22.90 3.66 -9.42
CA ASN A 72 -24.04 3.52 -8.52
C ASN A 72 -24.17 2.09 -7.92
N SER A 73 -23.03 1.42 -7.74
CA SER A 73 -22.96 0.01 -7.32
C SER A 73 -21.67 -0.27 -6.57
N ILE A 74 -21.81 -0.59 -5.27
CA ILE A 74 -20.69 -1.01 -4.41
C ILE A 74 -20.02 -2.26 -4.98
N ILE A 75 -20.84 -3.27 -5.35
CA ILE A 75 -20.35 -4.54 -5.86
C ILE A 75 -19.58 -4.33 -7.17
N GLY A 76 -20.10 -3.50 -8.08
CA GLY A 76 -19.41 -3.16 -9.32
C GLY A 76 -18.04 -2.51 -9.09
N GLY A 77 -17.97 -1.57 -8.14
CA GLY A 77 -16.70 -0.93 -7.75
C GLY A 77 -15.70 -1.90 -7.09
N LEU A 78 -16.18 -2.82 -6.26
CA LEU A 78 -15.34 -3.86 -5.66
C LEU A 78 -14.79 -4.82 -6.71
N VAL A 79 -15.63 -5.33 -7.61
CA VAL A 79 -15.20 -6.23 -8.70
C VAL A 79 -14.16 -5.53 -9.57
N PHE A 80 -14.41 -4.28 -9.98
CA PHE A 80 -13.45 -3.50 -10.75
C PHE A 80 -12.15 -3.27 -9.97
N GLY A 81 -12.25 -2.92 -8.69
CA GLY A 81 -11.11 -2.71 -7.80
C GLY A 81 -10.25 -3.95 -7.63
N PHE A 82 -10.84 -5.14 -7.46
CA PHE A 82 -10.11 -6.39 -7.34
C PHE A 82 -9.51 -6.88 -8.66
N ILE A 83 -10.16 -6.64 -9.79
CA ILE A 83 -9.64 -7.06 -11.10
C ILE A 83 -8.49 -6.16 -11.55
N PHE A 84 -8.66 -4.84 -11.46
CA PHE A 84 -7.72 -3.88 -12.05
C PHE A 84 -6.84 -3.19 -11.01
N GLY A 85 -7.40 -2.75 -9.88
CA GLY A 85 -6.68 -1.99 -8.86
C GLY A 85 -5.76 -2.86 -8.00
N PHE A 86 -6.24 -4.03 -7.57
CA PHE A 86 -5.55 -4.89 -6.62
C PHE A 86 -4.18 -5.36 -7.14
N PRO A 87 -4.01 -5.89 -8.37
CA PRO A 87 -2.70 -6.35 -8.84
C PRO A 87 -1.67 -5.21 -8.88
N ILE A 88 -2.08 -4.04 -9.36
CA ILE A 88 -1.21 -2.87 -9.48
C ILE A 88 -0.78 -2.39 -8.10
N LEU A 89 -1.74 -2.19 -7.20
CA LEU A 89 -1.46 -1.69 -5.85
C LEU A 89 -0.66 -2.69 -5.03
N LEU A 90 -0.90 -4.00 -5.21
CA LEU A 90 -0.13 -5.04 -4.54
C LEU A 90 1.35 -4.98 -4.97
N VAL A 91 1.64 -4.83 -6.26
CA VAL A 91 3.01 -4.67 -6.75
C VAL A 91 3.64 -3.39 -6.19
N MET A 92 2.90 -2.28 -6.21
CA MET A 92 3.34 -1.00 -5.62
C MET A 92 3.59 -1.10 -4.11
N ASN A 93 2.94 -2.02 -3.41
CA ASN A 93 3.16 -2.25 -1.98
C ASN A 93 4.29 -3.24 -1.69
N ILE A 94 4.46 -4.29 -2.52
CA ILE A 94 5.45 -5.34 -2.26
C ILE A 94 6.85 -4.90 -2.69
N VAL A 95 7.02 -4.36 -3.88
CA VAL A 95 8.34 -4.09 -4.46
C VAL A 95 9.11 -3.06 -3.63
N PRO A 96 8.56 -1.86 -3.32
CA PRO A 96 9.27 -0.87 -2.51
C PRO A 96 9.52 -1.34 -1.08
N LEU A 97 8.59 -2.10 -0.49
CA LEU A 97 8.75 -2.67 0.84
C LEU A 97 9.96 -3.61 0.90
N LEU A 98 10.08 -4.52 -0.08
CA LEU A 98 11.18 -5.47 -0.12
C LEU A 98 12.52 -4.78 -0.36
N ILE A 99 12.56 -3.76 -1.23
CA ILE A 99 13.75 -2.96 -1.47
C ILE A 99 14.17 -2.25 -0.17
N ALA A 100 13.24 -1.55 0.49
CA ALA A 100 13.54 -0.82 1.72
C ALA A 100 13.99 -1.75 2.86
N TYR A 101 13.36 -2.91 3.01
CA TYR A 101 13.78 -3.93 3.98
C TYR A 101 15.17 -4.49 3.65
N GLY A 102 15.46 -4.77 2.39
CA GLY A 102 16.76 -5.26 1.93
C GLY A 102 17.87 -4.25 2.22
N LEU A 103 17.64 -2.98 1.89
CA LEU A 103 18.55 -1.89 2.21
C LEU A 103 18.78 -1.78 3.72
N LYS A 104 17.73 -1.75 4.53
CA LYS A 104 17.84 -1.74 6.01
C LYS A 104 18.77 -2.86 6.51
N LYS A 105 18.59 -4.09 6.02
CA LYS A 105 19.41 -5.24 6.45
C LYS A 105 20.88 -5.06 6.05
N ILE A 106 21.15 -4.53 4.86
CA ILE A 106 22.51 -4.23 4.41
C ILE A 106 23.14 -3.15 5.31
N PHE A 107 22.43 -2.06 5.58
CA PHE A 107 22.90 -0.99 6.46
C PHE A 107 23.26 -1.52 7.85
N ILE A 108 22.36 -2.27 8.49
CA ILE A 108 22.64 -2.87 9.81
C ILE A 108 23.89 -3.76 9.74
N LYS A 109 24.04 -4.57 8.68
CA LYS A 109 25.21 -5.45 8.53
C LYS A 109 26.53 -4.68 8.36
N ILE A 110 26.50 -3.51 7.72
CA ILE A 110 27.70 -2.68 7.51
C ILE A 110 28.10 -1.95 8.79
N PHE A 111 27.13 -1.39 9.53
CA PHE A 111 27.38 -0.51 10.68
C PHE A 111 27.35 -1.21 12.04
N SER A 112 26.92 -2.47 12.11
CA SER A 112 27.00 -3.30 13.33
C SER A 112 28.23 -4.23 13.34
N LYS A 113 29.18 -4.01 12.43
CA LYS A 113 30.53 -4.58 12.47
C LYS A 113 31.50 -3.52 12.97
#